data_AF-A0A3M6TMB1-F1
#
_entry.id   AF-A0A3M6TMB1-F1
#
_cell.length_a   1.000
_cell.length_b   1.000
_cell.length_c   1.000
_cell.angle_alpha   90.00
_cell.angle_beta   90.00
_cell.angle_gamma   90.00
#
_symmetry.space_group_name_H-M   'P 1'
#
loop_
_entity.id
_entity.type
_entity.pdbx_description
1 polymer ?
#
loop_
_entity_poly.entity_id
_entity_poly.type
_entity_poly.pdbx_seq_one_letter_code
_entity_poly.pdbx_strand_id
1 'polypeptide(L)'
;MISNRFSVLIVLTACFNHGLDGSTLSFDNGNFHVSWRYEKDHDELHFELNVKAEGWVGFGFTFTPKKMNNYDVIIGGKTRAGTPYLNDFFTVGLTTPVLDLRQSYMLDMASKQDGITTLHFHRPRITSDSEDIQFNMTTSVFILWAYNKIDDARDPSSFSKHSRKGYSSEPHRIVIEAIPTVDVSSQDSTKLTTFHLSTPPLATLKPAKALGFQLNLSTMTIAIAFTLNLFVQLVLK
;
A
#
# COMPACT_ATOMS: atom_id res chain seq x y z
N MET A 1 -18.61 -14.80 58.79
CA MET A 1 -19.69 -14.57 57.79
C MET A 1 -20.03 -13.10 57.89
N ILE A 2 -19.70 -12.19 56.97
CA ILE A 2 -19.85 -12.16 55.51
C ILE A 2 -18.68 -11.32 54.95
N SER A 3 -18.00 -11.80 53.91
CA SER A 3 -17.02 -10.99 53.15
C SER A 3 -17.77 -10.36 51.98
N ASN A 4 -17.83 -9.03 51.98
CA ASN A 4 -18.44 -8.25 50.91
C ASN A 4 -17.35 -7.96 49.87
N ARG A 5 -17.44 -8.56 48.68
CA ARG A 5 -16.60 -8.16 47.53
C ARG A 5 -17.50 -7.51 46.49
N PHE A 6 -17.46 -6.19 46.46
CA PHE A 6 -17.95 -5.39 45.34
C PHE A 6 -17.01 -5.61 44.15
N SER A 7 -17.45 -6.38 43.16
CA SER A 7 -16.84 -6.37 41.83
C SER A 7 -17.43 -5.20 41.05
N VAL A 8 -16.64 -4.13 40.91
CA VAL A 8 -16.95 -3.04 39.98
C VAL A 8 -16.56 -3.52 38.57
N LEU A 9 -17.55 -3.85 37.75
CA LEU A 9 -17.36 -4.13 36.33
C LEU A 9 -17.25 -2.79 35.59
N ILE A 10 -16.02 -2.31 35.38
CA ILE A 10 -15.76 -1.17 34.51
C ILE A 10 -15.84 -1.68 33.06
N VAL A 11 -16.99 -1.49 32.42
CA VAL A 11 -17.10 -1.62 30.96
C VAL A 11 -16.52 -0.34 30.37
N LEU A 12 -15.23 -0.38 30.05
CA LEU A 12 -14.58 0.62 29.19
C LEU A 12 -15.06 0.38 27.76
N THR A 13 -16.23 0.93 27.41
CA THR A 13 -16.56 1.14 26.01
C THR A 13 -15.72 2.31 25.54
N ALA A 14 -14.49 2.03 25.10
CA ALA A 14 -13.74 2.99 24.31
C ALA A 14 -14.44 3.08 22.95
N CYS A 15 -15.32 4.07 22.80
CA CYS A 15 -15.78 4.50 21.48
C CYS A 15 -14.57 5.10 20.76
N PHE A 16 -13.75 4.28 20.13
CA PHE A 16 -12.76 4.73 19.15
C PHE A 16 -13.52 5.15 17.88
N ASN A 17 -14.17 6.32 17.92
CA ASN A 17 -14.58 7.06 16.74
C ASN A 17 -13.47 8.05 16.36
N HIS A 18 -12.23 7.58 16.32
CA HIS A 18 -11.16 8.28 15.63
C HIS A 18 -10.96 7.51 14.34
N GLY A 19 -11.30 8.14 13.21
CA GLY A 19 -10.92 7.62 11.89
C GLY A 19 -9.42 7.35 11.87
N LEU A 20 -8.96 6.48 10.97
CA LEU A 20 -7.54 6.09 10.94
C LEU A 20 -6.64 7.35 10.90
N ASP A 21 -5.77 7.53 11.91
CA ASP A 21 -4.74 8.57 11.95
C ASP A 21 -3.68 8.28 10.86
N GLY A 22 -4.03 8.58 9.62
CA GLY A 22 -3.30 8.16 8.43
C GLY A 22 -3.48 9.10 7.24
N SER A 23 -3.04 8.64 6.07
CA SER A 23 -3.23 9.36 4.82
C SER A 23 -4.70 9.30 4.40
N THR A 24 -5.19 10.35 3.74
CA THR A 24 -6.58 10.41 3.26
C THR A 24 -6.67 10.96 1.85
N LEU A 25 -7.65 10.47 1.08
CA LEU A 25 -8.06 11.03 -0.19
C LEU A 25 -9.59 11.07 -0.28
N SER A 26 -10.07 12.01 -1.08
CA SER A 26 -11.48 12.14 -1.42
C SER A 26 -11.63 12.17 -2.94
N PHE A 27 -12.59 11.39 -3.44
CA PHE A 27 -12.92 11.30 -4.85
C PHE A 27 -14.38 11.65 -5.09
N ASP A 28 -14.72 11.82 -6.37
CA ASP A 28 -16.10 11.96 -6.81
C ASP A 28 -16.87 13.10 -6.14
N ASN A 29 -16.23 14.25 -5.97
CA ASN A 29 -16.78 15.42 -5.27
C ASN A 29 -17.18 15.11 -3.82
N GLY A 30 -16.39 14.31 -3.09
CA GLY A 30 -16.68 13.98 -1.69
C GLY A 30 -17.63 12.81 -1.49
N ASN A 31 -17.95 12.05 -2.54
CA ASN A 31 -18.83 10.87 -2.39
C ASN A 31 -18.05 9.59 -2.05
N PHE A 32 -16.73 9.59 -2.20
CA PHE A 32 -15.88 8.45 -1.87
C PHE A 32 -14.68 8.96 -1.07
N HIS A 33 -14.62 8.62 0.20
CA HIS A 33 -13.49 8.92 1.05
C HIS A 33 -12.74 7.64 1.37
N VAL A 34 -11.42 7.72 1.33
CA VAL A 34 -10.53 6.68 1.84
C VAL A 34 -9.57 7.31 2.83
N SER A 35 -9.34 6.63 3.94
CA SER A 35 -8.18 6.81 4.79
C SER A 35 -7.41 5.50 4.89
N TRP A 36 -6.10 5.58 5.06
CA TRP A 36 -5.27 4.41 5.27
C TRP A 36 -4.07 4.72 6.15
N ARG A 37 -3.60 3.70 6.85
CA ARG A 37 -2.35 3.76 7.61
C ARG A 37 -1.56 2.47 7.47
N TYR A 38 -0.25 2.58 7.66
CA TYR A 38 0.64 1.44 7.80
C TYR A 38 0.88 1.17 9.28
N GLU A 39 0.51 -0.03 9.74
CA GLU A 39 0.70 -0.52 11.10
C GLU A 39 1.97 -1.36 11.16
N LYS A 40 3.06 -0.74 11.61
CA LYS A 40 4.41 -1.34 11.56
C LYS A 40 4.54 -2.61 12.40
N ASP A 41 3.85 -2.68 13.53
CA ASP A 41 3.99 -3.79 14.48
C ASP A 41 3.46 -5.12 13.90
N HIS A 42 2.47 -5.05 13.01
CA HIS A 42 1.88 -6.21 12.34
C HIS A 42 2.29 -6.33 10.85
N ASP A 43 3.01 -5.34 10.31
CA ASP A 43 3.34 -5.20 8.89
C ASP A 43 2.09 -5.18 7.98
N GLU A 44 1.05 -4.46 8.42
CA GLU A 44 -0.28 -4.43 7.79
C GLU A 44 -0.67 -3.02 7.33
N LEU A 45 -1.49 -2.98 6.28
CA LEU A 45 -2.14 -1.79 5.78
C LEU A 45 -3.61 -1.83 6.18
N HIS A 46 -4.05 -0.85 6.96
CA HIS A 46 -5.46 -0.70 7.34
C HIS A 46 -6.10 0.40 6.51
N PHE A 47 -7.31 0.13 6.04
CA PHE A 47 -8.09 1.01 5.20
C PHE A 47 -9.48 1.23 5.79
N GLU A 48 -9.96 2.45 5.65
CA GLU A 48 -11.32 2.83 5.95
C GLU A 48 -11.90 3.55 4.72
N LEU A 49 -13.03 3.04 4.23
CA LEU A 49 -13.79 3.63 3.14
C LEU A 49 -15.10 4.16 3.69
N ASN A 50 -15.43 5.41 3.36
CA ASN A 50 -16.73 6.01 3.62
C ASN A 50 -17.32 6.49 2.30
N VAL A 51 -18.33 5.78 1.79
CA VAL A 51 -18.84 5.96 0.43
C VAL A 51 -20.33 6.23 0.44
N LYS A 52 -20.76 7.31 -0.23
CA LYS A 52 -22.17 7.69 -0.37
C LYS A 52 -22.89 6.80 -1.39
N ALA A 53 -23.09 5.56 -1.00
CA ALA A 53 -23.73 4.51 -1.77
C ALA A 53 -24.42 3.51 -0.84
N GLU A 54 -25.52 2.94 -1.31
CA GLU A 54 -26.19 1.80 -0.68
C GLU A 54 -25.91 0.49 -1.41
N GLY A 55 -25.12 0.48 -2.48
CA GLY A 55 -24.69 -0.74 -3.16
C GLY A 55 -23.29 -1.18 -2.74
N TRP A 56 -22.63 -1.94 -3.62
CA TRP A 56 -21.25 -2.37 -3.42
C TRP A 56 -20.24 -1.24 -3.62
N VAL A 57 -19.12 -1.34 -2.90
CA VAL A 57 -17.95 -0.45 -2.96
C VAL A 57 -16.75 -1.25 -3.46
N GLY A 58 -16.03 -0.70 -4.43
CA GLY A 58 -14.78 -1.24 -4.95
C GLY A 58 -13.61 -0.29 -4.72
N PHE A 59 -12.48 -0.85 -4.31
CA PHE A 59 -11.25 -0.12 -4.01
C PHE A 59 -10.05 -0.97 -4.38
N GLY A 60 -8.93 -0.35 -4.73
CA GLY A 60 -7.71 -1.11 -4.97
C GLY A 60 -6.62 -0.29 -5.62
N PHE A 61 -5.70 -0.97 -6.29
CA PHE A 61 -4.44 -0.39 -6.72
C PHE A 61 -4.03 -0.84 -8.12
N THR A 62 -3.26 0.02 -8.79
CA THR A 62 -2.55 -0.34 -10.01
C THR A 62 -1.28 0.50 -10.18
N PHE A 63 -0.26 -0.05 -10.82
CA PHE A 63 0.88 0.73 -11.29
C PHE A 63 0.53 1.61 -12.50
N THR A 64 -0.48 1.24 -13.29
CA THR A 64 -0.83 1.96 -14.52
C THR A 64 -2.32 1.82 -14.84
N PRO A 65 -3.11 2.89 -14.65
CA PRO A 65 -4.53 2.88 -14.99
C PRO A 65 -4.74 2.60 -16.49
N LYS A 66 -5.24 1.41 -16.82
CA LYS A 66 -5.38 0.92 -18.19
C LYS A 66 -6.60 0.04 -18.35
N LYS A 67 -7.79 0.66 -18.40
CA LYS A 67 -9.07 0.00 -18.73
C LYS A 67 -9.33 -1.29 -17.91
N MET A 68 -9.09 -1.24 -16.59
CA MET A 68 -9.32 -2.37 -15.68
C MET A 68 -8.47 -3.61 -16.00
N ASN A 69 -7.26 -3.41 -16.50
CA ASN A 69 -6.34 -4.50 -16.76
C ASN A 69 -5.20 -4.47 -15.74
N ASN A 70 -4.95 -5.60 -15.08
CA ASN A 70 -3.92 -5.79 -14.05
C ASN A 70 -4.13 -4.88 -12.84
N TYR A 71 -5.34 -4.88 -12.30
CA TYR A 71 -5.65 -4.22 -11.03
C TYR A 71 -5.91 -5.26 -9.95
N ASP A 72 -5.33 -5.02 -8.78
CA ASP A 72 -5.56 -5.68 -7.48
C ASP A 72 -6.68 -4.88 -6.80
N VAL A 73 -7.88 -5.46 -6.65
CA VAL A 73 -9.07 -4.75 -6.17
C VAL A 73 -9.93 -5.59 -5.25
N ILE A 74 -10.43 -4.97 -4.18
CA ILE A 74 -11.51 -5.52 -3.38
C ILE A 74 -12.87 -5.04 -3.90
N ILE A 75 -13.90 -5.86 -3.69
CA ILE A 75 -15.30 -5.44 -3.74
C ILE A 75 -15.99 -5.90 -2.47
N GLY A 76 -16.61 -4.95 -1.77
CA GLY A 76 -17.26 -5.19 -0.49
C GLY A 76 -18.49 -4.33 -0.26
N GLY A 77 -19.17 -4.60 0.84
CA GLY A 77 -20.37 -3.90 1.25
C GLY A 77 -21.08 -4.62 2.38
N LYS A 78 -22.34 -4.25 2.59
CA LYS A 78 -23.26 -4.94 3.49
C LYS A 78 -24.56 -5.18 2.75
N THR A 79 -24.99 -6.43 2.63
CA THR A 79 -26.22 -6.74 1.87
C THR A 79 -27.43 -6.08 2.52
N ARG A 80 -28.54 -5.96 1.77
CA ARG A 80 -29.83 -5.53 2.34
C ARG A 80 -30.29 -6.38 3.56
N ALA A 81 -29.90 -7.66 3.62
CA ALA A 81 -30.19 -8.53 4.75
C ALA A 81 -29.26 -8.28 5.97
N GLY A 82 -28.30 -7.38 5.84
CA GLY A 82 -27.36 -7.02 6.90
C GLY A 82 -26.07 -7.86 6.92
N THR A 83 -25.85 -8.73 5.93
CA THR A 83 -24.64 -9.57 5.87
C THR A 83 -23.46 -8.77 5.33
N PRO A 84 -22.37 -8.59 6.08
CA PRO A 84 -21.15 -7.95 5.58
C PRO A 84 -20.43 -8.87 4.58
N TYR A 85 -19.75 -8.29 3.59
CA TYR A 85 -18.92 -9.04 2.65
C TYR A 85 -17.77 -8.18 2.13
N LEU A 86 -16.66 -8.83 1.81
CA LEU A 86 -15.53 -8.28 1.09
C LEU A 86 -14.84 -9.44 0.40
N ASN A 87 -14.60 -9.31 -0.89
CA ASN A 87 -13.84 -10.29 -1.66
C ASN A 87 -12.75 -9.57 -2.45
N ASP A 88 -11.65 -10.27 -2.64
CA ASP A 88 -10.45 -9.89 -3.36
C ASP A 88 -10.50 -10.38 -4.80
N PHE A 89 -10.10 -9.53 -5.73
CA PHE A 89 -10.22 -9.77 -7.16
C PHE A 89 -9.02 -9.25 -7.94
N PHE A 90 -8.74 -9.96 -9.02
CA PHE A 90 -7.83 -9.52 -10.07
C PHE A 90 -8.59 -9.15 -11.35
N THR A 91 -8.24 -8.02 -11.95
CA THR A 91 -8.91 -7.54 -13.17
C THR A 91 -8.10 -7.83 -14.44
N VAL A 92 -8.79 -8.34 -15.47
CA VAL A 92 -8.19 -8.73 -16.77
C VAL A 92 -8.78 -7.96 -17.96
N GLY A 93 -9.38 -6.79 -17.68
CA GLY A 93 -10.00 -5.91 -18.67
C GLY A 93 -11.40 -5.46 -18.29
N LEU A 94 -12.16 -4.98 -19.28
CA LEU A 94 -13.52 -4.44 -19.11
C LEU A 94 -14.58 -5.54 -19.00
N THR A 95 -14.42 -6.42 -18.03
CA THR A 95 -15.32 -7.54 -17.69
C THR A 95 -15.54 -7.58 -16.18
N THR A 96 -16.40 -8.48 -15.70
CA THR A 96 -16.46 -8.82 -14.27
C THR A 96 -15.06 -9.25 -13.80
N PRO A 97 -14.50 -8.63 -12.75
CA PRO A 97 -13.25 -9.04 -12.13
C PRO A 97 -13.24 -10.53 -11.79
N VAL A 98 -12.07 -11.17 -11.90
CA VAL A 98 -11.89 -12.57 -11.54
C VAL A 98 -11.65 -12.65 -10.04
N LEU A 99 -12.43 -13.47 -9.34
CA LEU A 99 -12.23 -13.70 -7.90
C LEU A 99 -10.85 -14.30 -7.69
N ASP A 100 -10.08 -13.70 -6.79
CA ASP A 100 -8.71 -14.15 -6.54
C ASP A 100 -8.72 -15.51 -5.81
N LEU A 101 -7.79 -16.39 -6.19
CA LEU A 101 -7.64 -17.72 -5.58
C LEU A 101 -7.17 -17.62 -4.14
N ARG A 102 -6.43 -16.55 -3.80
CA ARG A 102 -6.08 -16.23 -2.42
C ARG A 102 -6.73 -14.90 -2.07
N GLN A 103 -7.40 -14.88 -0.94
CA GLN A 103 -8.04 -13.66 -0.45
C GLN A 103 -7.08 -13.01 0.54
N SER A 104 -6.39 -11.96 0.09
CA SER A 104 -5.32 -11.31 0.86
C SER A 104 -5.82 -10.20 1.79
N TYR A 105 -7.09 -9.80 1.64
CA TYR A 105 -7.74 -8.76 2.43
C TYR A 105 -8.71 -9.36 3.45
N MET A 106 -8.72 -8.79 4.64
CA MET A 106 -9.60 -9.20 5.75
C MET A 106 -10.53 -8.06 6.13
N LEU A 107 -11.83 -8.32 6.15
CA LEU A 107 -12.84 -7.35 6.56
C LEU A 107 -12.93 -7.27 8.08
N ASP A 108 -12.74 -6.08 8.63
CA ASP A 108 -12.89 -5.79 10.05
C ASP A 108 -14.31 -5.37 10.39
N MET A 109 -14.89 -4.50 9.55
CA MET A 109 -16.22 -3.95 9.75
C MET A 109 -16.87 -3.56 8.43
N ALA A 110 -18.17 -3.83 8.31
CA ALA A 110 -19.01 -3.19 7.31
C ALA A 110 -20.30 -2.63 7.93
N SER A 111 -20.63 -1.40 7.58
CA SER A 111 -21.89 -0.75 7.95
C SER A 111 -22.54 -0.11 6.73
N LYS A 112 -23.85 0.07 6.82
CA LYS A 112 -24.66 0.82 5.85
C LYS A 112 -25.66 1.64 6.66
N GLN A 113 -25.44 2.94 6.73
CA GLN A 113 -26.23 3.86 7.54
C GLN A 113 -26.33 5.21 6.83
N ASP A 114 -27.52 5.82 6.85
CA ASP A 114 -27.77 7.17 6.31
C ASP A 114 -27.30 7.36 4.85
N GLY A 115 -27.43 6.31 4.03
CA GLY A 115 -27.02 6.31 2.62
C GLY A 115 -25.50 6.23 2.41
N ILE A 116 -24.74 5.91 3.46
CA ILE A 116 -23.29 5.72 3.44
C ILE A 116 -22.98 4.25 3.74
N THR A 117 -22.15 3.64 2.90
CA THR A 117 -21.51 2.35 3.16
C THR A 117 -20.11 2.61 3.69
N THR A 118 -19.81 2.08 4.87
CA THR A 118 -18.48 2.15 5.50
C THR A 118 -17.86 0.77 5.54
N LEU A 119 -16.59 0.66 5.12
CA LEU A 119 -15.80 -0.57 5.16
C LEU A 119 -14.48 -0.30 5.88
N HIS A 120 -14.17 -1.11 6.90
CA HIS A 120 -12.83 -1.17 7.49
C HIS A 120 -12.27 -2.54 7.18
N PHE A 121 -11.05 -2.57 6.67
CA PHE A 121 -10.37 -3.82 6.32
C PHE A 121 -8.86 -3.61 6.36
N HIS A 122 -8.14 -4.71 6.36
CA HIS A 122 -6.69 -4.70 6.32
C HIS A 122 -6.14 -5.79 5.42
N ARG A 123 -4.87 -5.65 5.06
CA ARG A 123 -4.08 -6.67 4.40
C ARG A 123 -2.62 -6.60 4.84
N PRO A 124 -1.88 -7.71 4.79
CA PRO A 124 -0.43 -7.67 4.85
C PRO A 124 0.14 -6.75 3.77
N ARG A 125 1.21 -6.04 4.12
CA ARG A 125 1.96 -5.22 3.18
C ARG A 125 2.56 -6.07 2.04
N ILE A 126 2.95 -7.31 2.35
CA ILE A 126 3.46 -8.32 1.42
C ILE A 126 2.63 -9.60 1.57
N THR A 127 1.95 -10.04 0.51
CA THR A 127 0.96 -11.15 0.55
C THR A 127 1.48 -12.46 0.00
N SER A 128 2.63 -12.44 -0.69
CA SER A 128 3.16 -13.60 -1.44
C SER A 128 2.19 -14.15 -2.50
N ASP A 129 1.23 -13.33 -2.93
CA ASP A 129 0.43 -13.55 -4.13
C ASP A 129 1.04 -12.75 -5.30
N SER A 130 1.07 -13.37 -6.49
CA SER A 130 1.52 -12.72 -7.72
C SER A 130 0.47 -11.83 -8.38
N GLU A 131 -0.81 -12.01 -8.05
CA GLU A 131 -1.91 -11.17 -8.55
C GLU A 131 -2.06 -9.87 -7.73
N ASP A 132 -1.50 -9.85 -6.52
CA ASP A 132 -1.44 -8.70 -5.63
C ASP A 132 -0.27 -7.76 -5.90
N ILE A 133 -0.50 -6.47 -5.67
CA ILE A 133 0.56 -5.48 -5.56
C ILE A 133 1.28 -5.63 -4.23
N GLN A 134 2.61 -5.78 -4.29
CA GLN A 134 3.46 -5.85 -3.11
C GLN A 134 3.95 -4.44 -2.71
N PHE A 135 3.71 -4.05 -1.46
CA PHE A 135 4.02 -2.71 -0.99
C PHE A 135 5.35 -2.66 -0.26
N ASN A 136 6.45 -2.32 -0.91
CA ASN A 136 7.65 -1.93 -0.17
C ASN A 136 7.61 -0.43 0.17
N MET A 137 8.63 0.06 0.88
CA MET A 137 8.70 1.46 1.29
C MET A 137 8.68 2.44 0.10
N THR A 138 9.10 2.03 -1.10
CA THR A 138 9.17 2.89 -2.29
C THR A 138 8.06 2.63 -3.30
N THR A 139 7.21 1.62 -3.08
CA THR A 139 6.08 1.31 -3.95
C THR A 139 5.16 2.53 -4.05
N SER A 140 4.91 2.98 -5.29
CA SER A 140 4.03 4.08 -5.61
C SER A 140 3.00 3.62 -6.65
N VAL A 141 1.72 3.80 -6.37
CA VAL A 141 0.60 3.25 -7.16
C VAL A 141 -0.54 4.23 -7.30
N PHE A 142 -1.31 4.08 -8.36
CA PHE A 142 -2.59 4.76 -8.47
C PHE A 142 -3.62 4.05 -7.60
N ILE A 143 -4.40 4.85 -6.88
CA ILE A 143 -5.54 4.36 -6.09
C ILE A 143 -6.75 4.33 -7.00
N LEU A 144 -7.45 3.20 -6.99
CA LEU A 144 -8.64 2.93 -7.78
C LEU A 144 -9.87 3.01 -6.87
N TRP A 145 -10.96 3.54 -7.39
CA TRP A 145 -12.23 3.58 -6.68
C TRP A 145 -13.39 3.34 -7.63
N ALA A 146 -14.41 2.64 -7.15
CA ALA A 146 -15.66 2.41 -7.85
C ALA A 146 -16.78 2.13 -6.86
N TYR A 147 -18.02 2.37 -7.27
CA TYR A 147 -19.18 1.90 -6.50
C TYR A 147 -20.42 1.78 -7.37
N ASN A 148 -21.32 0.88 -6.98
CA ASN A 148 -22.71 0.89 -7.42
C ASN A 148 -23.55 1.58 -6.35
N LYS A 149 -24.41 2.52 -6.75
CA LYS A 149 -25.22 3.30 -5.81
C LYS A 149 -26.26 2.46 -5.06
N ILE A 150 -26.73 1.35 -5.66
CA ILE A 150 -27.94 0.64 -5.22
C ILE A 150 -27.70 -0.87 -5.10
N ASP A 151 -27.06 -1.48 -6.10
CA ASP A 151 -26.96 -2.95 -6.16
C ASP A 151 -25.80 -3.45 -5.30
N ASP A 152 -26.07 -4.48 -4.49
CA ASP A 152 -25.05 -5.25 -3.76
C ASP A 152 -24.36 -6.28 -4.69
N ALA A 153 -23.09 -6.59 -4.45
CA ALA A 153 -22.36 -7.68 -5.12
C ALA A 153 -22.46 -8.99 -4.30
N ARG A 154 -23.68 -9.53 -4.21
CA ARG A 154 -23.97 -10.71 -3.37
C ARG A 154 -23.31 -12.00 -3.87
N ASP A 155 -23.20 -12.12 -5.18
CA ASP A 155 -22.51 -13.21 -5.84
C ASP A 155 -21.20 -12.64 -6.39
N PRO A 156 -20.03 -13.07 -5.89
CA PRO A 156 -18.74 -12.60 -6.39
C PRO A 156 -18.51 -12.96 -7.86
N SER A 157 -19.24 -13.93 -8.43
CA SER A 157 -19.15 -14.28 -9.85
C SER A 157 -20.07 -13.45 -10.76
N SER A 158 -21.06 -12.74 -10.19
CA SER A 158 -22.05 -12.00 -10.97
C SER A 158 -22.66 -10.83 -10.20
N PHE A 159 -22.29 -9.62 -10.59
CA PHE A 159 -22.83 -8.39 -10.00
C PHE A 159 -22.89 -7.25 -11.01
N SER A 160 -23.77 -6.27 -10.76
CA SER A 160 -23.95 -5.11 -11.62
C SER A 160 -22.68 -4.27 -11.71
N LYS A 161 -22.40 -3.75 -12.92
CA LYS A 161 -21.31 -2.79 -13.18
C LYS A 161 -21.41 -1.57 -12.25
N HIS A 162 -20.26 -0.99 -11.90
CA HIS A 162 -20.19 0.25 -11.13
C HIS A 162 -20.99 1.38 -11.80
N SER A 163 -21.66 2.19 -10.98
CA SER A 163 -22.33 3.42 -11.44
C SER A 163 -21.37 4.60 -11.55
N ARG A 164 -20.32 4.60 -10.72
CA ARG A 164 -19.27 5.64 -10.64
C ARG A 164 -17.93 4.95 -10.43
N LYS A 165 -16.88 5.51 -11.03
CA LYS A 165 -15.51 4.99 -10.92
C LYS A 165 -14.49 6.07 -11.24
N GLY A 166 -13.26 5.83 -10.81
CA GLY A 166 -12.12 6.64 -11.18
C GLY A 166 -10.83 6.08 -10.59
N TYR A 167 -9.81 6.91 -10.64
CA TYR A 167 -8.51 6.64 -10.02
C TYR A 167 -7.87 7.97 -9.61
N SER A 168 -6.86 7.94 -8.76
CA SER A 168 -6.10 9.13 -8.35
C SER A 168 -5.42 9.82 -9.54
N SER A 169 -5.24 11.14 -9.51
CA SER A 169 -4.58 11.87 -10.59
C SER A 169 -3.09 11.55 -10.71
N GLU A 170 -2.49 11.08 -9.63
CA GLU A 170 -1.08 10.78 -9.49
C GLU A 170 -0.89 9.50 -8.63
N PRO A 171 0.27 8.84 -8.73
CA PRO A 171 0.56 7.69 -7.89
C PRO A 171 0.96 8.12 -6.47
N HIS A 172 0.52 7.35 -5.47
CA HIS A 172 0.76 7.59 -4.06
C HIS A 172 1.60 6.47 -3.45
N ARG A 173 2.48 6.83 -2.51
CA ARG A 173 3.13 5.86 -1.62
C ARG A 173 2.13 5.47 -0.53
N ILE A 174 1.84 4.18 -0.43
CA ILE A 174 0.86 3.68 0.55
C ILE A 174 1.52 3.46 1.92
N VAL A 175 2.77 2.99 1.92
CA VAL A 175 3.55 2.75 3.13
C VAL A 175 4.33 4.01 3.46
N ILE A 176 3.87 4.73 4.48
CA ILE A 176 4.51 5.92 5.02
C ILE A 176 4.72 5.66 6.51
N GLU A 177 5.97 5.57 6.94
CA GLU A 177 6.29 5.58 8.37
C GLU A 177 6.12 7.02 8.88
N ALA A 178 5.31 7.19 9.92
CA ALA A 178 5.27 8.45 10.65
C ALA A 178 6.68 8.70 11.19
N ILE A 179 7.30 9.81 10.78
CA ILE A 179 8.54 10.26 11.41
C ILE A 179 8.13 10.63 12.84
N PRO A 180 8.69 10.01 13.89
CA PRO A 180 8.41 10.44 15.25
C PRO A 180 8.78 11.91 15.33
N THR A 181 7.79 12.75 15.65
CA THR A 181 8.02 14.16 15.92
C THR A 181 8.94 14.23 17.13
N VAL A 182 10.23 14.50 16.90
CA VAL A 182 11.13 14.88 17.98
C VAL A 182 10.60 16.19 18.51
N ASP A 183 9.94 16.16 19.67
CA ASP A 183 9.59 17.35 20.43
C ASP A 183 10.89 18.05 20.84
N VAL A 184 11.37 18.97 20.02
CA VAL A 184 12.44 19.91 20.39
C VAL A 184 11.80 21.01 21.23
N SER A 185 11.30 20.64 22.41
CA SER A 185 10.93 21.56 23.47
C SER A 185 12.00 21.51 24.56
N SER A 186 13.12 22.16 24.28
CA SER A 186 13.96 22.76 25.32
C SER A 186 14.66 23.96 24.70
N GLN A 187 14.18 25.16 25.05
CA GLN A 187 14.91 26.39 24.82
C GLN A 187 16.24 26.32 25.58
N ASP A 188 17.35 26.28 24.84
CA ASP A 188 18.56 26.99 25.26
C ASP A 188 19.14 27.71 24.04
N SER A 189 18.82 28.99 23.96
CA SER A 189 19.30 29.90 22.93
C SER A 189 20.77 30.22 23.15
N THR A 190 21.67 29.37 22.63
CA THR A 190 23.08 29.75 22.42
C THR A 190 23.26 30.41 21.06
N LYS A 191 23.14 31.74 21.10
CA LYS A 191 23.72 32.77 20.21
C LYS A 191 24.40 32.25 18.91
N LEU A 192 23.71 32.42 17.79
CA LEU A 192 24.28 32.22 16.45
C LEU A 192 25.42 33.24 16.23
N THR A 193 26.66 32.76 16.24
CA THR A 193 27.83 33.57 15.85
C THR A 193 27.96 33.46 14.33
N THR A 194 27.73 34.58 13.63
CA THR A 194 27.94 34.70 12.19
C THR A 194 29.40 34.42 11.85
N PHE A 195 29.69 33.29 11.22
CA PHE A 195 30.98 33.05 10.59
C PHE A 195 31.00 33.73 9.22
N HIS A 196 31.72 34.85 9.15
CA HIS A 196 32.01 35.54 7.90
C HIS A 196 33.04 34.70 7.12
N LEU A 197 32.61 34.07 6.01
CA LEU A 197 33.51 33.29 5.17
C LEU A 197 34.33 34.26 4.29
N SER A 198 35.54 34.61 4.73
CA SER A 198 36.52 35.26 3.86
C SER A 198 37.09 34.22 2.89
N THR A 199 36.83 34.43 1.60
CA THR A 199 37.50 33.69 0.53
C THR A 199 39.00 34.03 0.52
N PRO A 200 39.90 33.03 0.58
CA PRO A 200 41.32 33.26 0.33
C PRO A 200 41.55 33.60 -1.15
N PRO A 201 42.60 34.38 -1.49
CA PRO A 201 42.98 34.61 -2.87
C PRO A 201 43.41 33.31 -3.54
N LEU A 202 43.04 33.14 -4.81
CA LEU A 202 43.41 32.03 -5.66
C LEU A 202 44.95 31.92 -5.76
N ALA A 203 45.53 30.92 -5.11
CA ALA A 203 46.91 30.54 -5.33
C ALA A 203 47.01 29.84 -6.70
N THR A 204 47.88 30.35 -7.56
CA THR A 204 48.21 29.75 -8.86
C THR A 204 48.91 28.40 -8.64
N LEU A 205 48.21 27.30 -8.95
CA LEU A 205 48.79 25.96 -8.96
C LEU A 205 49.77 25.81 -10.13
N LYS A 206 51.04 25.50 -9.81
CA LYS A 206 52.02 24.97 -10.77
C LYS A 206 51.50 23.65 -11.38
N PRO A 207 51.83 23.35 -12.65
CA PRO A 207 51.38 22.12 -13.28
C PRO A 207 51.99 20.89 -12.58
N ALA A 208 51.12 19.96 -12.17
CA ALA A 208 51.53 18.68 -11.60
C ALA A 208 52.12 17.78 -12.70
N LYS A 209 53.26 17.18 -12.39
CA LYS A 209 53.97 16.21 -13.23
C LYS A 209 53.14 14.92 -13.28
N ALA A 210 52.82 14.44 -14.48
CA ALA A 210 52.09 13.19 -14.68
C ALA A 210 52.87 12.02 -14.07
N LEU A 211 52.27 11.35 -13.08
CA LEU A 211 52.75 10.07 -12.57
C LEU A 211 51.93 8.98 -13.28
N GLY A 212 52.60 8.23 -14.17
CA GLY A 212 51.99 7.15 -14.92
C GLY A 212 51.50 6.04 -13.99
N PHE A 213 50.23 5.67 -14.16
CA PHE A 213 49.63 4.51 -13.52
C PHE A 213 50.01 3.27 -14.34
N GLN A 214 50.88 2.42 -13.82
CA GLN A 214 51.19 1.12 -14.42
C GLN A 214 50.15 0.10 -13.96
N LEU A 215 49.36 -0.44 -14.90
CA LEU A 215 48.48 -1.58 -14.67
C LEU A 215 49.34 -2.84 -14.56
N ASN A 216 49.36 -3.44 -13.37
CA ASN A 216 50.02 -4.72 -13.12
C ASN A 216 48.99 -5.84 -13.31
N LEU A 217 48.92 -6.42 -14.52
CA LEU A 217 48.17 -7.65 -14.79
C LEU A 217 49.12 -8.84 -14.61
N SER A 218 48.95 -9.63 -13.56
CA SER A 218 49.63 -10.92 -13.44
C SER A 218 48.88 -11.99 -14.24
N THR A 219 49.57 -12.55 -15.22
CA THR A 219 49.14 -13.64 -16.09
C THR A 219 49.24 -14.99 -15.37
N MET A 220 48.19 -15.82 -15.43
CA MET A 220 48.32 -17.29 -15.39
C MET A 220 47.18 -17.94 -16.20
N THR A 221 47.53 -18.19 -17.47
CA THR A 221 47.33 -19.43 -18.24
C THR A 221 45.93 -19.85 -18.73
N ILE A 222 45.76 -19.66 -20.04
CA ILE A 222 44.81 -20.29 -20.95
C ILE A 222 45.15 -21.79 -21.11
N ALA A 223 44.16 -22.67 -21.02
CA ALA A 223 44.18 -23.98 -21.67
C ALA A 223 42.83 -24.21 -22.37
N ILE A 224 42.82 -24.02 -23.69
CA ILE A 224 41.76 -24.48 -24.60
C ILE A 224 42.23 -25.82 -25.17
N ALA A 225 41.49 -26.90 -24.95
CA ALA A 225 41.37 -28.00 -25.91
C ALA A 225 40.25 -28.97 -25.52
N PHE A 226 39.20 -28.97 -26.33
CA PHE A 226 38.50 -30.16 -26.86
C PHE A 226 38.40 -31.41 -25.97
N THR A 227 37.19 -31.70 -25.47
CA THR A 227 36.52 -32.96 -25.82
C THR A 227 35.01 -32.75 -25.84
N LEU A 228 34.50 -32.73 -27.07
CA LEU A 228 33.13 -33.00 -27.48
C LEU A 228 32.76 -34.42 -27.03
N ASN A 229 32.14 -34.59 -25.87
CA ASN A 229 31.23 -35.71 -25.60
C ASN A 229 30.53 -35.49 -24.26
N LEU A 230 29.34 -36.06 -24.11
CA LEU A 230 28.56 -36.09 -22.86
C LEU A 230 27.66 -34.89 -22.53
N PHE A 231 26.91 -34.34 -23.50
CA PHE A 231 25.59 -33.76 -23.16
C PHE A 231 24.49 -34.01 -24.21
N VAL A 232 24.72 -34.94 -25.16
CA VAL A 232 23.73 -35.33 -26.20
C VAL A 232 23.07 -36.70 -25.90
N GLN A 233 23.31 -37.32 -24.74
CA GLN A 233 22.73 -38.64 -24.40
C GLN A 233 21.77 -38.61 -23.20
N LEU A 234 21.20 -37.45 -22.82
CA LEU A 234 20.17 -37.38 -21.78
C LEU A 234 18.86 -36.67 -22.20
N VAL A 235 18.68 -36.39 -23.50
CA VAL A 235 17.41 -35.83 -24.03
C VAL A 235 16.79 -36.72 -25.13
N LEU A 236 17.17 -38.01 -25.17
CA LEU A 236 16.40 -39.03 -25.90
C LEU A 236 16.06 -40.18 -24.96
N LYS A 237 14.97 -40.00 -24.23
CA LYS A 237 13.97 -41.03 -23.95
C LYS A 237 12.60 -40.38 -23.92
#